data_AF-A0A8D0Y021-F1
#
_entry.id   AF-A0A8D0Y021-F1
#
_cell.length_a   1.000
_cell.length_b   1.000
_cell.length_c   1.000
_cell.angle_alpha   90.00
_cell.angle_beta   90.00
_cell.angle_gamma   90.00
#
_symmetry.space_group_name_H-M   'P 1'
#
loop_
_entity.id
_entity.type
_entity.pdbx_description
1 polymer ?
#
loop_
_entity_poly.entity_id
_entity_poly.type
_entity_poly.pdbx_seq_one_letter_code
_entity_poly.pdbx_strand_id
1 'polypeptide(L)'
;MFSFEGDFKTRPKVSLGGASRKCSTQRSAFDRCANLSQAGGAFSIASGPNLTLLVRQLLFFYRQSEDSKRLIWMYQNLIKHSSLFVQQLDGSERLTCLFQIKRLMSLCCRLLQSCNDDSLNVALPMRMLEVFSSENTYLPVLRDASYVVSVVEQILHYMIQNGYYRSLYLLINSKLPSSIEYSDISRVPIAKILLENVLKPLHFTYNSCPEGARQQVFTAFTKEVLAAPFTEQVFRFVIPALADAQTLFPYEPFLNALVSAERRGPEASAGAPWLFYFVLTVGENYLGTLSEDGLLVYLRVLQAFLAQLPVSAAGTSCQDSASDSEDESEETDKQPNTPEGGRLSVPYITEECLKKLDTKQQTNTLLNLVWRDSASEEAFTLMAAVCHTLMVQHRVMVPKARRHRG
;
A
#
# COMPACT_ATOMS: atom_id res chain seq x y z
N MET A 1 42.96 -38.07 35.40
CA MET A 1 43.65 -37.54 34.20
C MET A 1 43.18 -38.39 33.03
N PHE A 2 42.08 -37.99 32.38
CA PHE A 2 41.57 -38.65 31.17
C PHE A 2 41.39 -37.55 30.12
N SER A 3 42.18 -37.64 29.05
CA SER A 3 42.16 -36.71 27.92
C SER A 3 40.96 -37.05 27.03
N PHE A 4 40.16 -36.03 26.68
CA PHE A 4 39.04 -36.13 25.77
C PHE A 4 39.37 -35.28 24.55
N GLU A 5 40.08 -35.85 23.59
CA GLU A 5 40.23 -35.27 22.24
C GLU A 5 39.17 -35.90 21.34
N GLY A 6 38.04 -35.19 21.21
CA GLY A 6 37.00 -35.48 20.25
C GLY A 6 37.11 -34.50 19.09
N ASP A 7 37.42 -35.02 17.90
CA ASP A 7 37.47 -34.29 16.63
C ASP A 7 36.24 -33.39 16.41
N PHE A 8 36.49 -32.11 16.18
CA PHE A 8 35.49 -31.16 15.71
C PHE A 8 34.99 -31.59 14.32
N LYS A 9 33.76 -32.08 14.24
CA LYS A 9 33.02 -32.29 12.99
C LYS A 9 33.02 -31.00 12.16
N THR A 10 33.83 -30.98 11.10
CA THR A 10 33.77 -29.96 10.06
C THR A 10 32.44 -30.09 9.31
N ARG A 11 31.73 -28.97 9.14
CA ARG A 11 30.50 -28.90 8.36
C ARG A 11 30.77 -29.36 6.91
N PRO A 12 29.90 -30.16 6.29
CA PRO A 12 30.09 -30.57 4.91
C PRO A 12 30.00 -29.36 3.97
N LYS A 13 31.08 -29.09 3.22
CA LYS A 13 31.05 -28.19 2.05
C LYS A 13 30.25 -28.87 0.94
N VAL A 14 28.96 -28.56 0.85
CA VAL A 14 28.10 -29.02 -0.26
C VAL A 14 28.53 -28.28 -1.54
N SER A 15 28.87 -29.01 -2.60
CA SER A 15 29.30 -28.41 -3.87
C SER A 15 28.13 -27.69 -4.58
N LEU A 16 28.23 -26.38 -4.75
CA LEU A 16 27.26 -25.55 -5.50
C LEU A 16 27.28 -25.79 -7.03
N GLY A 17 28.22 -26.60 -7.55
CA GLY A 17 28.41 -26.83 -8.98
C GLY A 17 27.25 -27.55 -9.68
N GLY A 18 26.52 -28.43 -8.98
CA GLY A 18 25.41 -29.19 -9.57
C GLY A 18 24.17 -28.34 -9.87
N ALA A 19 23.85 -27.36 -9.01
CA ALA A 19 22.71 -26.48 -9.19
C ALA A 19 22.94 -25.49 -10.35
N SER A 20 24.14 -24.92 -10.45
CA SER A 20 24.51 -24.00 -11.53
C SER A 20 24.42 -24.66 -12.92
N ARG A 21 24.92 -25.90 -13.04
CA ARG A 21 24.82 -26.68 -14.29
C ARG A 21 23.37 -26.93 -14.69
N LYS A 22 22.50 -27.31 -13.75
CA LYS A 22 21.06 -27.52 -14.01
C LYS A 22 20.37 -26.24 -14.51
N CYS A 23 20.66 -25.08 -13.91
CA CYS A 23 20.11 -23.81 -14.39
C CYS A 23 20.57 -23.46 -15.81
N SER A 24 21.85 -23.67 -16.13
CA SER A 24 22.38 -23.46 -17.48
C SER A 24 21.67 -24.34 -18.52
N THR A 25 21.47 -25.64 -18.23
CA THR A 25 20.74 -26.54 -19.12
C THR A 25 19.30 -26.09 -19.36
N GLN A 26 18.60 -25.65 -18.30
CA GLN A 26 17.22 -25.17 -18.41
C GLN A 26 17.12 -23.86 -19.18
N ARG A 27 18.08 -22.95 -19.06
CA ARG A 27 18.18 -21.74 -19.89
C ARG A 27 18.29 -22.07 -21.36
N SER A 28 19.23 -22.96 -21.71
CA SER A 28 19.39 -23.39 -23.11
C SER A 28 18.14 -24.09 -23.65
N ALA A 29 17.42 -24.85 -22.82
CA ALA A 29 16.15 -25.48 -23.21
C ALA A 29 15.07 -24.43 -23.50
N PHE A 30 14.92 -23.44 -22.62
CA PHE A 30 14.01 -22.31 -22.83
C PHE A 30 14.33 -21.56 -24.12
N ASP A 31 15.61 -21.20 -24.34
CA ASP A 31 16.04 -20.45 -25.51
C ASP A 31 15.78 -21.23 -26.82
N ARG A 32 16.00 -22.55 -26.82
CA ARG A 32 15.66 -23.40 -27.97
C ARG A 32 14.16 -23.35 -28.28
N CYS A 33 13.30 -23.54 -27.28
CA CYS A 33 11.86 -23.48 -27.47
C CYS A 33 11.38 -22.10 -27.95
N ALA A 34 11.94 -21.03 -27.38
CA ALA A 34 11.66 -19.66 -27.79
C ALA A 34 12.04 -19.42 -29.27
N ASN A 35 13.23 -19.88 -29.70
CA ASN A 35 13.68 -19.75 -31.09
C ASN A 35 12.80 -20.56 -32.07
N LEU A 36 12.44 -21.80 -31.71
CA LEU A 36 11.56 -22.65 -32.52
C LEU A 36 10.18 -22.03 -32.73
N SER A 37 9.68 -21.30 -31.73
CA SER A 37 8.39 -20.61 -31.82
C SER A 37 8.38 -19.43 -32.81
N GLN A 38 9.54 -18.80 -33.03
CA GLN A 38 9.68 -17.69 -33.97
C GLN A 38 9.90 -18.18 -35.41
N ALA A 39 10.50 -19.35 -35.57
CA ALA A 39 10.83 -19.94 -36.87
C ALA A 39 9.66 -20.70 -37.54
N GLY A 40 8.44 -20.63 -37.00
CA GLY A 40 7.28 -21.35 -37.54
C GLY A 40 7.35 -22.88 -37.41
N GLY A 41 8.17 -23.39 -36.48
CA GLY A 41 8.35 -24.83 -36.25
C GLY A 41 7.20 -25.49 -35.47
N ALA A 42 7.35 -26.78 -35.11
CA ALA A 42 6.35 -27.58 -34.40
C ALA A 42 5.97 -27.06 -32.99
N PHE A 43 6.77 -26.16 -32.41
CA PHE A 43 6.50 -25.57 -31.10
C PHE A 43 5.76 -24.24 -31.28
N SER A 44 4.43 -24.26 -31.14
CA SER A 44 3.61 -23.03 -31.19
C SER A 44 3.53 -22.34 -29.83
N ILE A 45 3.81 -21.04 -29.79
CA ILE A 45 3.63 -20.20 -28.59
C ILE A 45 2.15 -19.91 -28.30
N ALA A 46 1.28 -20.05 -29.30
CA ALA A 46 -0.18 -19.96 -29.15
C ALA A 46 -0.76 -21.28 -28.63
N SER A 47 -0.17 -21.81 -27.55
CA SER A 47 -0.58 -23.06 -26.89
C SER A 47 -0.40 -22.93 -25.37
N GLY A 48 -1.50 -23.09 -24.64
CA GLY A 48 -1.52 -22.99 -23.16
C GLY A 48 -0.52 -23.93 -22.46
N PRO A 49 -0.44 -25.23 -22.84
CA PRO A 49 0.56 -26.15 -22.29
C PRO A 49 2.02 -25.71 -22.56
N ASN A 50 2.30 -25.19 -23.75
CA ASN A 50 3.65 -24.70 -24.11
C ASN A 50 4.03 -23.45 -23.30
N LEU A 51 3.08 -22.52 -23.13
CA LEU A 51 3.27 -21.36 -22.25
C LEU A 51 3.54 -21.79 -20.80
N THR A 52 2.76 -22.74 -20.29
CA THR A 52 2.94 -23.32 -18.95
C THR A 52 4.33 -23.94 -18.77
N LEU A 53 4.83 -24.67 -19.78
CA LEU A 53 6.17 -25.25 -19.76
C LEU A 53 7.26 -24.17 -19.72
N LEU A 54 7.17 -23.16 -20.59
CA LEU A 54 8.16 -22.08 -20.65
C LEU A 54 8.19 -21.27 -19.36
N VAL A 55 7.03 -20.96 -18.80
CA VAL A 55 6.94 -20.28 -17.51
C VAL A 55 7.55 -21.15 -16.41
N ARG A 56 7.28 -22.46 -16.39
CA ARG A 56 7.87 -23.39 -15.42
C ARG A 56 9.40 -23.37 -15.48
N GLN A 57 9.95 -23.45 -16.70
CA GLN A 57 11.40 -23.40 -16.93
C GLN A 57 11.99 -22.05 -16.48
N LEU A 58 11.38 -20.95 -16.92
CA LEU A 58 11.84 -19.61 -16.56
C LEU A 58 11.87 -19.42 -15.04
N LEU A 59 10.76 -19.73 -14.35
CA LEU A 59 10.67 -19.59 -12.90
C LEU A 59 11.68 -20.47 -12.14
N PHE A 60 12.15 -21.56 -12.73
CA PHE A 60 13.16 -22.44 -12.13
C PHE A 60 14.56 -21.81 -12.14
N PHE A 61 14.97 -21.14 -13.22
CA PHE A 61 16.34 -20.60 -13.35
C PHE A 61 16.44 -19.09 -13.17
N TYR A 62 15.32 -18.35 -13.15
CA TYR A 62 15.30 -16.90 -13.29
C TYR A 62 16.19 -16.19 -12.26
N ARG A 63 17.10 -15.35 -12.77
CA ARG A 63 17.85 -14.35 -12.01
C ARG A 63 17.74 -13.00 -12.71
N GLN A 64 17.31 -11.96 -12.01
CA GLN A 64 17.06 -10.65 -12.60
C GLN A 64 18.25 -10.08 -13.38
N SER A 65 19.47 -10.21 -12.85
CA SER A 65 20.69 -9.74 -13.51
C SER A 65 21.02 -10.46 -14.82
N GLU A 66 20.57 -11.70 -15.01
CA GLU A 66 20.95 -12.56 -16.15
C GLU A 66 19.78 -12.76 -17.14
N ASP A 67 18.55 -12.78 -16.63
CA ASP A 67 17.38 -13.33 -17.32
C ASP A 67 16.25 -12.31 -17.56
N SER A 68 16.46 -11.03 -17.25
CA SER A 68 15.44 -9.97 -17.44
C SER A 68 14.89 -9.94 -18.87
N LYS A 69 15.73 -10.08 -19.90
CA LYS A 69 15.28 -10.12 -21.31
C LYS A 69 14.34 -11.30 -21.60
N ARG A 70 14.61 -12.47 -21.02
CA ARG A 70 13.74 -13.67 -21.15
C ARG A 70 12.39 -13.45 -20.48
N LEU A 71 12.39 -12.81 -19.32
CA LEU A 71 11.16 -12.48 -18.60
C LEU A 71 10.31 -11.46 -19.36
N ILE A 72 10.92 -10.41 -19.91
CA ILE A 72 10.25 -9.42 -20.76
C ILE A 72 9.63 -10.11 -22.00
N TRP A 73 10.38 -10.98 -22.68
CA TRP A 73 9.85 -11.75 -23.81
C TRP A 73 8.69 -12.65 -23.38
N MET A 74 8.78 -13.31 -22.22
CA MET A 74 7.70 -14.14 -21.71
C MET A 74 6.44 -13.32 -21.40
N TYR A 75 6.57 -12.16 -20.76
CA TYR A 75 5.46 -11.25 -20.50
C TYR A 75 4.73 -10.80 -21.76
N GLN A 76 5.47 -10.44 -22.82
CA GLN A 76 4.86 -10.07 -24.11
C GLN A 76 3.97 -11.20 -24.66
N ASN A 77 4.47 -12.44 -24.61
CA ASN A 77 3.73 -13.60 -25.11
C ASN A 77 2.53 -13.95 -24.21
N LEU A 78 2.68 -13.83 -22.88
CA LEU A 78 1.58 -14.07 -21.95
C LEU A 78 0.46 -13.04 -22.08
N ILE A 79 0.78 -11.76 -22.29
CA ILE A 79 -0.24 -10.74 -22.55
C ILE A 79 -0.96 -11.02 -23.87
N LYS A 80 -0.20 -11.34 -24.93
CA LYS A 80 -0.76 -11.62 -26.26
C LYS A 80 -1.67 -12.86 -26.27
N HIS A 81 -1.33 -13.87 -25.48
CA HIS A 81 -2.02 -15.16 -25.44
C HIS A 81 -2.67 -15.44 -24.07
N SER A 82 -3.12 -14.39 -23.38
CA SER A 82 -3.62 -14.46 -22.00
C SER A 82 -4.77 -15.46 -21.85
N SER A 83 -5.70 -15.47 -22.80
CA SER A 83 -6.85 -16.39 -22.79
C SER A 83 -6.44 -17.86 -22.80
N LEU A 84 -5.45 -18.23 -23.64
CA LEU A 84 -4.95 -19.60 -23.76
C LEU A 84 -4.21 -20.05 -22.50
N PHE A 85 -3.45 -19.13 -21.89
CA PHE A 85 -2.74 -19.42 -20.64
C PHE A 85 -3.72 -19.55 -19.46
N VAL A 86 -4.67 -18.64 -19.36
CA VAL A 86 -5.71 -18.65 -18.31
C VAL A 86 -6.62 -19.86 -18.42
N GLN A 87 -6.88 -20.37 -19.63
CA GLN A 87 -7.66 -21.59 -19.84
C GLN A 87 -7.07 -22.81 -19.10
N GLN A 88 -5.78 -22.80 -18.78
CA GLN A 88 -5.15 -23.86 -18.00
C GLN A 88 -5.66 -23.91 -16.53
N LEU A 89 -6.33 -22.86 -16.05
CA LEU A 89 -7.01 -22.85 -14.74
C LEU A 89 -8.29 -23.70 -14.70
N ASP A 90 -8.82 -24.10 -15.84
CA ASP A 90 -10.01 -24.97 -15.91
C ASP A 90 -9.64 -26.47 -15.92
N GLY A 91 -8.41 -26.80 -16.36
CA GLY A 91 -7.94 -28.18 -16.54
C GLY A 91 -7.18 -28.80 -15.36
N SER A 92 -6.48 -29.90 -15.62
CA SER A 92 -5.69 -30.67 -14.64
C SER A 92 -4.50 -29.89 -14.07
N GLU A 93 -3.97 -28.91 -14.80
CA GLU A 93 -2.82 -28.08 -14.40
C GLU A 93 -3.23 -26.83 -13.58
N ARG A 94 -4.48 -26.74 -13.14
CA ARG A 94 -5.06 -25.56 -12.45
C ARG A 94 -4.17 -24.99 -11.35
N LEU A 95 -3.75 -25.83 -10.40
CA LEU A 95 -2.92 -25.39 -9.27
C LEU A 95 -1.53 -24.92 -9.73
N THR A 96 -0.96 -25.60 -10.72
CA THR A 96 0.32 -25.21 -11.32
C THR A 96 0.21 -23.85 -12.01
N CYS A 97 -0.82 -23.66 -12.84
CA CYS A 97 -1.06 -22.41 -13.56
C CYS A 97 -1.26 -21.24 -12.60
N LEU A 98 -2.09 -21.42 -11.56
CA LEU A 98 -2.31 -20.39 -10.55
C LEU A 98 -1.02 -20.01 -9.81
N PHE A 99 -0.22 -21.01 -9.41
CA PHE A 99 1.08 -20.77 -8.80
C PHE A 99 2.02 -20.01 -9.73
N GLN A 100 2.05 -20.36 -11.01
CA GLN A 100 2.85 -19.69 -12.02
C GLN A 100 2.46 -18.22 -12.17
N ILE A 101 1.15 -17.92 -12.27
CA ILE A 101 0.65 -16.54 -12.33
C ILE A 101 1.11 -15.77 -11.08
N LYS A 102 0.85 -16.29 -9.88
CA LYS A 102 1.29 -15.68 -8.61
C LYS A 102 2.78 -15.34 -8.62
N ARG A 103 3.64 -16.30 -9.01
CA ARG A 103 5.10 -16.13 -9.08
C ARG A 103 5.52 -15.09 -10.11
N LEU A 104 4.93 -15.12 -11.31
CA LEU A 104 5.21 -14.14 -12.36
C LEU A 104 4.84 -12.72 -11.92
N MET A 105 3.72 -12.55 -11.22
CA MET A 105 3.28 -11.25 -10.71
C MET A 105 4.19 -10.72 -9.60
N SER A 106 4.71 -11.60 -8.73
CA SER A 106 5.76 -11.22 -7.78
C SER A 106 7.07 -10.80 -8.47
N LEU A 107 7.45 -11.45 -9.57
CA LEU A 107 8.57 -10.99 -10.39
C LEU A 107 8.28 -9.63 -11.04
N CYS A 108 7.04 -9.36 -11.47
CA CYS A 108 6.63 -8.03 -11.96
C CYS A 108 6.87 -6.96 -10.89
N CYS A 109 6.40 -7.19 -9.66
CA CYS A 109 6.60 -6.27 -8.53
C CYS A 109 8.10 -6.00 -8.31
N ARG A 110 8.93 -7.05 -8.26
CA ARG A 110 10.37 -6.91 -8.05
C ARG A 110 11.06 -6.11 -9.17
N LEU A 111 10.68 -6.33 -10.43
CA LEU A 111 11.17 -5.54 -11.54
C LEU A 111 10.79 -4.07 -11.38
N LEU A 112 9.54 -3.79 -11.05
CA LEU A 112 9.03 -2.42 -10.88
C LEU A 112 9.70 -1.66 -9.73
N GLN A 113 10.22 -2.35 -8.70
CA GLN A 113 11.01 -1.71 -7.65
C GLN A 113 12.34 -1.14 -8.16
N SER A 114 12.79 -1.54 -9.35
CA SER A 114 13.99 -1.00 -10.01
C SER A 114 13.67 0.18 -10.94
N CYS A 115 12.53 0.87 -10.76
CA CYS A 115 12.04 1.93 -11.63
C CYS A 115 12.92 3.19 -11.73
N ASN A 116 13.88 3.34 -10.82
CA ASN A 116 14.89 4.40 -10.85
C ASN A 116 16.03 4.12 -11.84
N ASP A 117 16.10 2.89 -12.37
CA ASP A 117 16.98 2.57 -13.49
C ASP A 117 16.32 3.04 -14.79
N ASP A 118 16.89 4.06 -15.42
CA ASP A 118 16.37 4.64 -16.67
C ASP A 118 16.33 3.63 -17.83
N SER A 119 17.06 2.52 -17.73
CA SER A 119 17.01 1.45 -18.74
C SER A 119 15.74 0.60 -18.66
N LEU A 120 15.01 0.64 -17.55
CA LEU A 120 13.80 -0.15 -17.35
C LEU A 120 12.56 0.57 -17.88
N ASN A 121 11.98 0.01 -18.95
CA ASN A 121 10.64 0.40 -19.38
C ASN A 121 9.57 -0.25 -18.49
N VAL A 122 8.93 0.55 -17.63
CA VAL A 122 7.88 0.10 -16.70
C VAL A 122 6.56 -0.28 -17.37
N ALA A 123 6.34 0.08 -18.64
CA ALA A 123 5.05 -0.12 -19.32
C ALA A 123 4.66 -1.60 -19.40
N LEU A 124 5.60 -2.49 -19.74
CA LEU A 124 5.28 -3.92 -19.88
C LEU A 124 4.99 -4.59 -18.52
N PRO A 125 5.80 -4.42 -17.47
CA PRO A 125 5.43 -4.92 -16.14
C PRO A 125 4.12 -4.33 -15.61
N MET A 126 3.84 -3.03 -15.86
CA MET A 126 2.53 -2.44 -15.52
C MET A 126 1.38 -3.09 -16.28
N ARG A 127 1.56 -3.36 -17.58
CA ARG A 127 0.55 -4.07 -18.39
C ARG A 127 0.32 -5.49 -17.89
N MET A 128 1.37 -6.20 -17.45
CA MET A 128 1.22 -7.51 -16.81
C MET A 128 0.37 -7.42 -15.54
N LEU A 129 0.64 -6.42 -14.68
CA LEU A 129 -0.16 -6.18 -13.47
C LEU A 129 -1.63 -5.95 -13.82
N GLU A 130 -1.90 -5.07 -14.77
CA GLU A 130 -3.25 -4.74 -15.21
C GLU A 130 -3.99 -5.97 -15.77
N VAL A 131 -3.37 -6.70 -16.70
CA VAL A 131 -3.99 -7.86 -17.37
C VAL A 131 -4.25 -8.98 -16.36
N PHE A 132 -3.23 -9.44 -15.63
CA PHE A 132 -3.37 -10.65 -14.80
C PHE A 132 -3.96 -10.41 -13.41
N SER A 133 -4.21 -9.16 -13.02
CA SER A 133 -5.04 -8.86 -11.85
C SER A 133 -6.51 -8.59 -12.21
N SER A 134 -6.86 -8.45 -13.50
CA SER A 134 -8.20 -8.05 -13.94
C SER A 134 -9.13 -9.26 -14.11
N GLU A 135 -10.32 -9.21 -13.49
CA GLU A 135 -11.38 -10.20 -13.68
C GLU A 135 -11.76 -10.36 -15.17
N ASN A 136 -11.68 -9.28 -15.96
CA ASN A 136 -11.97 -9.28 -17.40
C ASN A 136 -11.06 -10.21 -18.20
N THR A 137 -9.86 -10.52 -17.70
CA THR A 137 -8.94 -11.47 -18.32
C THR A 137 -9.40 -12.91 -18.13
N TYR A 138 -10.10 -13.19 -17.03
CA TYR A 138 -10.47 -14.55 -16.61
C TYR A 138 -11.91 -14.90 -16.95
N LEU A 139 -12.84 -13.95 -16.78
CA LEU A 139 -14.27 -14.20 -16.91
C LEU A 139 -14.70 -14.78 -18.27
N PRO A 140 -14.23 -14.27 -19.43
CA PRO A 140 -14.61 -14.83 -20.73
C PRO A 140 -14.16 -16.29 -20.93
N VAL A 141 -13.11 -16.70 -20.23
CA VAL A 141 -12.49 -18.03 -20.37
C VAL A 141 -13.07 -19.02 -19.36
N LEU A 142 -13.14 -18.64 -18.09
CA LEU A 142 -13.56 -19.52 -16.99
C LEU A 142 -15.07 -19.55 -16.78
N ARG A 143 -15.80 -18.50 -17.19
CA ARG A 143 -17.27 -18.37 -17.17
C ARG A 143 -17.95 -18.47 -15.79
N ASP A 144 -17.22 -18.75 -14.73
CA ASP A 144 -17.68 -18.71 -13.33
C ASP A 144 -17.13 -17.46 -12.63
N ALA A 145 -18.02 -16.49 -12.36
CA ALA A 145 -17.65 -15.24 -11.71
C ALA A 145 -17.12 -15.43 -10.29
N SER A 146 -17.68 -16.37 -9.51
CA SER A 146 -17.25 -16.62 -8.13
C SER A 146 -15.85 -17.22 -8.10
N TYR A 147 -15.57 -18.14 -9.01
CA TYR A 147 -14.23 -18.71 -9.16
C TYR A 147 -13.22 -17.68 -9.67
N VAL A 148 -13.61 -16.79 -10.59
CA VAL A 148 -12.75 -15.69 -11.09
C VAL A 148 -12.37 -14.75 -9.95
N VAL A 149 -13.34 -14.31 -9.14
CA VAL A 149 -13.07 -13.49 -7.95
C VAL A 149 -12.09 -14.21 -7.03
N SER A 150 -12.29 -15.51 -6.79
CA SER A 150 -11.39 -16.32 -5.96
C SER A 150 -9.94 -16.35 -6.48
N VAL A 151 -9.77 -16.52 -7.79
CA VAL A 151 -8.45 -16.50 -8.44
C VAL A 151 -7.79 -15.14 -8.28
N VAL A 152 -8.52 -14.04 -8.53
CA VAL A 152 -8.01 -12.68 -8.43
C VAL A 152 -7.65 -12.31 -7.00
N GLU A 153 -8.49 -12.62 -6.01
CA GLU A 153 -8.20 -12.43 -4.58
C GLU A 153 -6.88 -13.11 -4.20
N GLN A 154 -6.70 -14.36 -4.61
CA GLN A 154 -5.48 -15.12 -4.33
C GLN A 154 -4.23 -14.56 -5.01
N ILE A 155 -4.35 -14.03 -6.23
CA ILE A 155 -3.23 -13.39 -6.94
C ILE A 155 -2.85 -12.08 -6.24
N LEU A 156 -3.83 -11.23 -5.95
CA LEU A 156 -3.61 -9.94 -5.27
C LEU A 156 -3.02 -10.15 -3.88
N HIS A 157 -3.57 -11.07 -3.08
CA HIS A 157 -3.04 -11.38 -1.75
C HIS A 157 -1.59 -11.84 -1.81
N TYR A 158 -1.27 -12.74 -2.75
CA TYR A 158 0.11 -13.18 -2.95
C TYR A 158 1.04 -12.03 -3.37
N MET A 159 0.61 -11.15 -4.28
CA MET A 159 1.42 -10.00 -4.71
C MET A 159 1.70 -9.05 -3.55
N ILE A 160 0.71 -8.78 -2.70
CA ILE A 160 0.82 -7.90 -1.53
C ILE A 160 1.84 -8.46 -0.54
N GLN A 161 1.79 -9.75 -0.25
CA GLN A 161 2.80 -10.43 0.57
C GLN A 161 4.23 -10.35 0.00
N ASN A 162 4.35 -10.03 -1.29
CA ASN A 162 5.62 -9.93 -2.01
C ASN A 162 5.97 -8.48 -2.42
N GLY A 163 5.48 -7.47 -1.69
CA GLY A 163 5.90 -6.07 -1.83
C GLY A 163 5.23 -5.31 -2.96
N TYR A 164 3.97 -5.62 -3.27
CA TYR A 164 3.18 -4.91 -4.28
C TYR A 164 3.05 -3.41 -3.97
N TYR A 165 2.60 -3.04 -2.76
CA TYR A 165 2.42 -1.64 -2.38
C TYR A 165 3.74 -0.87 -2.37
N ARG A 166 4.83 -1.51 -1.96
CA ARG A 166 6.18 -0.96 -2.03
C ARG A 166 6.58 -0.63 -3.46
N SER A 167 6.25 -1.52 -4.40
CA SER A 167 6.51 -1.31 -5.84
C SER A 167 5.72 -0.13 -6.37
N LEU A 168 4.43 -0.02 -6.03
CA LEU A 168 3.59 1.11 -6.40
C LEU A 168 4.06 2.43 -5.78
N TYR A 169 4.44 2.41 -4.50
CA TYR A 169 4.99 3.58 -3.81
C TYR A 169 6.25 4.11 -4.51
N LEU A 170 7.17 3.22 -4.89
CA LEU A 170 8.38 3.62 -5.62
C LEU A 170 8.05 4.19 -7.00
N LEU A 171 7.09 3.61 -7.72
CA LEU A 171 6.64 4.12 -9.03
C LEU A 171 5.99 5.50 -8.92
N ILE A 172 5.10 5.69 -7.94
CA ILE A 172 4.44 6.98 -7.68
C ILE A 172 5.50 8.07 -7.46
N ASN A 173 6.50 7.79 -6.62
CA ASN A 173 7.53 8.77 -6.29
C ASN A 173 8.58 9.00 -7.39
N SER A 174 8.74 8.06 -8.32
CA SER A 174 9.75 8.16 -9.40
C SER A 174 9.18 8.58 -10.75
N LYS A 175 7.91 8.25 -11.05
CA LYS A 175 7.29 8.48 -12.35
C LYS A 175 6.24 9.59 -12.34
N LEU A 176 5.78 10.05 -11.17
CA LEU A 176 4.91 11.22 -11.08
C LEU A 176 5.72 12.47 -10.68
N PRO A 177 5.44 13.64 -11.28
CA PRO A 177 6.03 14.90 -10.86
C PRO A 177 5.74 15.18 -9.38
N SER A 178 6.67 15.78 -8.65
CA SER A 178 6.43 16.20 -7.27
C SER A 178 5.34 17.27 -7.14
N SER A 179 5.11 18.05 -8.21
CA SER A 179 4.05 19.06 -8.27
C SER A 179 2.68 18.53 -8.67
N ILE A 180 2.51 17.20 -8.81
CA ILE A 180 1.24 16.63 -9.24
C ILE A 180 0.13 16.87 -8.20
N GLU A 181 -1.01 17.35 -8.66
CA GLU A 181 -2.23 17.46 -7.87
C GLU A 181 -3.25 16.39 -8.30
N TYR A 182 -4.16 16.03 -7.41
CA TYR A 182 -5.26 15.11 -7.76
C TYR A 182 -6.12 15.62 -8.94
N SER A 183 -6.29 16.93 -9.05
CA SER A 183 -6.98 17.60 -10.17
C SER A 183 -6.35 17.29 -11.54
N ASP A 184 -5.05 16.96 -11.59
CA ASP A 184 -4.31 16.64 -12.81
C ASP A 184 -4.43 15.18 -13.27
N ILE A 185 -5.23 14.34 -12.60
CA ILE A 185 -5.33 12.89 -12.89
C ILE A 185 -5.68 12.59 -14.36
N SER A 186 -6.44 13.46 -15.01
CA SER A 186 -6.81 13.32 -16.44
C SER A 186 -5.69 13.72 -17.40
N ARG A 187 -4.76 14.57 -16.96
CA ARG A 187 -3.64 15.10 -17.76
C ARG A 187 -2.42 14.19 -17.72
N VAL A 188 -2.31 13.34 -16.69
CA VAL A 188 -1.19 12.41 -16.48
C VAL A 188 -1.69 10.97 -16.55
N PRO A 189 -1.70 10.31 -17.73
CA PRO A 189 -2.31 8.99 -17.91
C PRO A 189 -1.81 7.90 -16.94
N ILE A 190 -0.52 7.91 -16.61
CA ILE A 190 0.08 6.95 -15.68
C ILE A 190 -0.41 7.17 -14.23
N ALA A 191 -0.81 8.39 -13.85
CA ALA A 191 -1.30 8.69 -12.52
C ALA A 191 -2.61 7.95 -12.23
N LYS A 192 -3.55 7.97 -13.18
CA LYS A 192 -4.80 7.21 -13.09
C LYS A 192 -4.55 5.71 -12.93
N ILE A 193 -3.67 5.14 -13.76
CA ILE A 193 -3.33 3.71 -13.70
C ILE A 193 -2.72 3.35 -12.35
N LEU A 194 -1.80 4.17 -11.82
CA LEU A 194 -1.17 3.93 -10.51
C LEU A 194 -2.21 4.00 -9.38
N LEU A 195 -3.10 4.98 -9.40
CA LEU A 195 -4.17 5.11 -8.41
C LEU A 195 -5.12 3.91 -8.44
N GLU A 196 -5.57 3.48 -9.62
CA GLU A 196 -6.40 2.29 -9.78
C GLU A 196 -5.71 1.05 -9.21
N ASN A 197 -4.39 0.91 -9.43
CA ASN A 197 -3.60 -0.19 -8.89
C ASN A 197 -3.42 -0.11 -7.36
N VAL A 198 -3.41 1.09 -6.77
CA VAL A 198 -3.39 1.28 -5.30
C VAL A 198 -4.75 0.88 -4.69
N LEU A 199 -5.85 1.33 -5.29
CA LEU A 199 -7.21 1.13 -4.79
C LEU A 199 -7.71 -0.31 -4.97
N LYS A 200 -7.38 -0.94 -6.10
CA LYS A 200 -7.97 -2.22 -6.50
C LYS A 200 -7.88 -3.30 -5.41
N PRO A 201 -6.72 -3.58 -4.79
CA PRO A 201 -6.66 -4.64 -3.78
C PRO A 201 -7.42 -4.29 -2.50
N LEU A 202 -7.70 -3.02 -2.21
CA LEU A 202 -8.43 -2.62 -1.00
C LEU A 202 -9.92 -2.97 -1.07
N HIS A 203 -10.47 -3.02 -2.29
CA HIS A 203 -11.90 -3.28 -2.52
C HIS A 203 -12.29 -4.75 -2.41
N PHE A 204 -11.32 -5.67 -2.43
CA PHE A 204 -11.60 -7.10 -2.29
C PHE A 204 -11.85 -7.50 -0.82
N THR A 205 -12.70 -8.51 -0.65
CA THR A 205 -13.03 -9.12 0.66
C THR A 205 -12.02 -10.16 1.11
N TYR A 206 -11.33 -10.80 0.16
CA TYR A 206 -10.37 -11.89 0.36
C TYR A 206 -10.96 -13.13 1.04
N ASN A 207 -12.22 -13.45 0.74
CA ASN A 207 -12.93 -14.61 1.30
C ASN A 207 -12.32 -15.94 0.87
N SER A 208 -11.60 -15.94 -0.26
CA SER A 208 -10.91 -17.12 -0.81
C SER A 208 -9.49 -17.32 -0.28
N CYS A 209 -9.04 -16.43 0.60
CA CYS A 209 -7.68 -16.45 1.18
C CYS A 209 -7.73 -16.88 2.65
N PRO A 210 -6.58 -17.17 3.29
CA PRO A 210 -6.54 -17.48 4.71
C PRO A 210 -7.18 -16.40 5.57
N GLU A 211 -7.69 -16.79 6.75
CA GLU A 211 -8.29 -15.86 7.70
C GLU A 211 -7.35 -14.69 8.02
N GLY A 212 -7.90 -13.48 8.05
CA GLY A 212 -7.11 -12.26 8.21
C GLY A 212 -6.39 -11.78 6.95
N ALA A 213 -6.61 -12.37 5.77
CA ALA A 213 -6.02 -11.87 4.52
C ALA A 213 -6.35 -10.40 4.25
N ARG A 214 -7.62 -9.99 4.39
CA ARG A 214 -8.04 -8.58 4.24
C ARG A 214 -7.31 -7.65 5.21
N GLN A 215 -7.11 -8.10 6.45
CA GLN A 215 -6.33 -7.38 7.45
C GLN A 215 -4.86 -7.19 7.02
N GLN A 216 -4.25 -8.25 6.48
CA GLN A 216 -2.88 -8.20 5.97
C GLN A 216 -2.75 -7.21 4.81
N VAL A 217 -3.76 -7.11 3.95
CA VAL A 217 -3.79 -6.14 2.85
C VAL A 217 -3.76 -4.70 3.36
N PHE A 218 -4.65 -4.34 4.29
CA PHE A 218 -4.64 -3.01 4.88
C PHE A 218 -3.37 -2.74 5.69
N THR A 219 -2.82 -3.74 6.37
CA THR A 219 -1.56 -3.61 7.11
C THR A 219 -0.39 -3.32 6.17
N ALA A 220 -0.31 -4.01 5.04
CA ALA A 220 0.72 -3.77 4.02
C ALA A 220 0.57 -2.38 3.39
N PHE A 221 -0.65 -1.98 3.05
CA PHE A 221 -0.95 -0.65 2.52
C PHE A 221 -0.52 0.46 3.49
N THR A 222 -0.94 0.34 4.76
CA THR A 222 -0.57 1.26 5.85
C THR A 222 0.94 1.37 5.98
N LYS A 223 1.63 0.22 6.10
CA LYS A 223 3.08 0.17 6.33
C LYS A 223 3.88 0.72 5.15
N GLU A 224 3.51 0.36 3.92
CA GLU A 224 4.34 0.63 2.74
C GLU A 224 4.02 1.96 2.06
N VAL A 225 2.83 2.53 2.30
CA VAL A 225 2.37 3.78 1.66
C VAL A 225 2.20 4.92 2.65
N LEU A 226 1.61 4.66 3.83
CA LEU A 226 1.09 5.72 4.71
C LEU A 226 1.91 5.96 5.99
N ALA A 227 2.68 4.99 6.47
CA ALA A 227 3.38 5.08 7.75
C ALA A 227 4.71 5.85 7.69
N ALA A 228 5.26 6.08 6.51
CA ALA A 228 6.48 6.85 6.31
C ALA A 228 6.17 8.35 6.13
N PRO A 229 7.14 9.26 6.38
CA PRO A 229 6.97 10.67 6.06
C PRO A 229 6.51 10.88 4.63
N PHE A 230 5.41 11.61 4.46
CA PHE A 230 4.78 11.79 3.16
C PHE A 230 5.70 12.51 2.20
N THR A 231 5.71 12.02 0.97
CA THR A 231 6.21 12.78 -0.18
C THR A 231 5.11 13.69 -0.71
N GLU A 232 5.47 14.68 -1.51
CA GLU A 232 4.49 15.57 -2.16
C GLU A 232 3.46 14.78 -2.98
N GLN A 233 3.87 13.73 -3.70
CA GLN A 233 2.95 12.90 -4.48
C GLN A 233 1.95 12.15 -3.59
N VAL A 234 2.39 11.64 -2.43
CA VAL A 234 1.46 11.00 -1.49
C VAL A 234 0.50 12.04 -0.93
N PHE A 235 1.01 13.18 -0.48
CA PHE A 235 0.23 14.21 0.19
C PHE A 235 -0.77 14.93 -0.73
N ARG A 236 -0.38 15.28 -1.96
CA ARG A 236 -1.18 16.11 -2.89
C ARG A 236 -1.98 15.31 -3.91
N PHE A 237 -1.60 14.06 -4.17
CA PHE A 237 -2.26 13.22 -5.17
C PHE A 237 -2.90 11.98 -4.55
N VAL A 238 -2.13 11.13 -3.84
CA VAL A 238 -2.68 9.86 -3.33
C VAL A 238 -3.74 10.10 -2.25
N ILE A 239 -3.45 10.88 -1.21
CA ILE A 239 -4.41 11.07 -0.10
C ILE A 239 -5.69 11.77 -0.57
N PRO A 240 -5.64 12.88 -1.34
CA PRO A 240 -6.87 13.53 -1.82
C PRO A 240 -7.68 12.63 -2.74
N ALA A 241 -7.02 11.80 -3.56
CA ALA A 241 -7.72 10.79 -4.37
C ALA A 241 -8.48 9.78 -3.49
N LEU A 242 -7.86 9.27 -2.43
CA LEU A 242 -8.50 8.32 -1.52
C LEU A 242 -9.59 8.96 -0.65
N ALA A 243 -9.56 10.28 -0.47
CA ALA A 243 -10.62 11.04 0.19
C ALA A 243 -11.81 11.31 -0.74
N ASP A 244 -11.62 11.29 -2.06
CA ASP A 244 -12.71 11.51 -3.01
C ASP A 244 -13.74 10.38 -2.93
N ALA A 245 -14.99 10.74 -2.64
CA ALA A 245 -16.12 9.83 -2.52
C ALA A 245 -16.31 8.94 -3.77
N GLN A 246 -15.92 9.40 -4.96
CA GLN A 246 -16.00 8.62 -6.20
C GLN A 246 -15.06 7.42 -6.23
N THR A 247 -13.98 7.43 -5.42
CA THR A 247 -13.05 6.31 -5.34
C THR A 247 -13.52 5.18 -4.44
N LEU A 248 -14.60 5.41 -3.67
CA LEU A 248 -15.25 4.43 -2.80
C LEU A 248 -14.29 3.72 -1.84
N PHE A 249 -13.29 4.45 -1.31
CA PHE A 249 -12.33 3.90 -0.37
C PHE A 249 -13.04 3.16 0.78
N PRO A 250 -12.66 1.90 1.09
CA PRO A 250 -13.30 1.08 2.12
C PRO A 250 -12.87 1.53 3.52
N TYR A 251 -13.35 2.71 3.94
CA TYR A 251 -12.91 3.41 5.13
C TYR A 251 -13.21 2.65 6.43
N GLU A 252 -14.42 2.13 6.61
CA GLU A 252 -14.77 1.35 7.80
C GLU A 252 -13.96 0.04 7.93
N PRO A 253 -13.81 -0.79 6.87
CA PRO A 253 -12.88 -1.93 6.91
C PRO A 253 -11.43 -1.53 7.22
N PHE A 254 -10.97 -0.38 6.70
CA PHE A 254 -9.64 0.14 6.98
C PHE A 254 -9.46 0.54 8.46
N LEU A 255 -10.42 1.24 9.06
CA LEU A 255 -10.38 1.61 10.48
C LEU A 255 -10.32 0.38 11.40
N ASN A 256 -11.14 -0.63 11.12
CA ASN A 256 -11.11 -1.92 11.84
C ASN A 256 -9.72 -2.57 11.78
N ALA A 257 -9.05 -2.40 10.64
CA ALA A 257 -7.72 -2.92 10.46
C ALA A 257 -6.65 -2.16 11.25
N LEU A 258 -6.78 -0.84 11.41
CA LEU A 258 -5.87 -0.05 12.23
C LEU A 258 -5.94 -0.44 13.70
N VAL A 259 -7.14 -0.54 14.29
CA VAL A 259 -7.32 -0.91 15.70
C VAL A 259 -6.74 -2.31 16.00
N SER A 260 -6.87 -3.23 15.04
CA SER A 260 -6.28 -4.58 15.16
C SER A 260 -4.75 -4.57 15.14
N ALA A 261 -4.12 -3.57 14.51
CA ALA A 261 -2.68 -3.44 14.37
C ALA A 261 -2.02 -2.69 15.54
N GLU A 262 -2.72 -1.73 16.16
CA GLU A 262 -2.22 -0.90 17.28
C GLU A 262 -1.78 -1.69 18.52
N ARG A 263 -2.18 -2.95 18.65
CA ARG A 263 -1.71 -3.85 19.73
C ARG A 263 -0.21 -4.21 19.63
N ARG A 264 0.54 -3.68 18.65
CA ARG A 264 1.93 -4.08 18.35
C ARG A 264 2.96 -2.95 18.56
N GLY A 265 3.35 -2.73 19.81
CA GLY A 265 4.68 -2.24 20.20
C GLY A 265 5.07 -0.77 19.90
N PRO A 266 6.24 -0.32 20.41
CA PRO A 266 6.67 1.09 20.39
C PRO A 266 7.09 1.64 19.02
N GLU A 267 7.39 0.80 18.02
CA GLU A 267 7.69 1.25 16.65
C GLU A 267 6.46 1.87 15.94
N ALA A 268 5.24 1.63 16.46
CA ALA A 268 4.01 2.22 15.92
C ALA A 268 3.96 3.75 16.06
N SER A 269 4.66 4.32 17.04
CA SER A 269 4.58 5.75 17.38
C SER A 269 5.18 6.67 16.30
N ALA A 270 6.24 6.26 15.60
CA ALA A 270 6.87 7.10 14.58
C ALA A 270 5.99 7.31 13.33
N GLY A 271 5.10 6.34 13.04
CA GLY A 271 4.15 6.39 11.93
C GLY A 271 2.85 7.13 12.26
N ALA A 272 2.55 7.32 13.55
CA ALA A 272 1.24 7.76 14.01
C ALA A 272 0.79 9.11 13.44
N PRO A 273 1.62 10.18 13.36
CA PRO A 273 1.18 11.46 12.81
C PRO A 273 0.69 11.37 11.36
N TRP A 274 1.37 10.57 10.54
CA TRP A 274 1.03 10.38 9.13
C TRP A 274 -0.27 9.60 8.97
N LEU A 275 -0.40 8.49 9.70
CA LEU A 275 -1.63 7.69 9.69
C LEU A 275 -2.82 8.47 10.24
N PHE A 276 -2.60 9.28 11.27
CA PHE A 276 -3.64 10.12 11.84
C PHE A 276 -4.13 11.17 10.85
N TYR A 277 -3.21 11.86 10.17
CA TYR A 277 -3.56 12.78 9.11
C TYR A 277 -4.40 12.11 8.02
N PHE A 278 -3.98 10.91 7.58
CA PHE A 278 -4.72 10.14 6.59
C PHE A 278 -6.15 9.82 7.06
N VAL A 279 -6.29 9.31 8.28
CA VAL A 279 -7.59 8.99 8.90
C VAL A 279 -8.50 10.21 8.93
N LEU A 280 -8.00 11.36 9.41
CA LEU A 280 -8.79 12.59 9.47
C LEU A 280 -9.18 13.08 8.07
N THR A 281 -8.24 13.09 7.13
CA THR A 281 -8.46 13.63 5.78
C THR A 281 -9.45 12.80 4.98
N VAL A 282 -9.30 11.48 4.97
CA VAL A 282 -10.23 10.60 4.26
C VAL A 282 -11.56 10.56 5.02
N GLY A 283 -11.53 10.52 6.34
CA GLY A 283 -12.71 10.46 7.20
C GLY A 283 -13.73 11.56 6.94
N GLU A 284 -13.29 12.80 6.64
CA GLU A 284 -14.19 13.93 6.33
C GLU A 284 -15.36 13.53 5.41
N ASN A 285 -15.10 12.75 4.35
CA ASN A 285 -16.13 12.35 3.38
C ASN A 285 -16.88 11.05 3.71
N TYR A 286 -16.41 10.26 4.67
CA TYR A 286 -16.99 8.94 5.02
C TYR A 286 -17.66 8.90 6.38
N LEU A 287 -17.46 9.89 7.26
CA LEU A 287 -18.02 9.89 8.62
C LEU A 287 -19.55 9.80 8.64
N GLY A 288 -20.24 10.35 7.63
CA GLY A 288 -21.70 10.29 7.53
C GLY A 288 -22.25 8.93 7.10
N THR A 289 -21.41 8.03 6.60
CA THR A 289 -21.82 6.72 6.06
C THR A 289 -21.40 5.53 6.94
N LEU A 290 -20.62 5.80 8.00
CA LEU A 290 -20.20 4.78 8.95
C LEU A 290 -21.38 4.19 9.73
N SER A 291 -21.27 2.90 10.05
CA SER A 291 -22.16 2.24 11.02
C SER A 291 -21.91 2.78 12.45
N GLU A 292 -22.79 2.47 13.41
CA GLU A 292 -22.57 2.84 14.81
C GLU A 292 -21.28 2.21 15.37
N ASP A 293 -21.04 0.94 15.04
CA ASP A 293 -19.78 0.25 15.37
C ASP A 293 -18.59 0.91 14.67
N GLY A 294 -18.74 1.31 13.40
CA GLY A 294 -17.72 2.01 12.63
C GLY A 294 -17.33 3.35 13.24
N LEU A 295 -18.30 4.10 13.76
CA LEU A 295 -18.05 5.36 14.47
C LEU A 295 -17.35 5.14 15.81
N LEU A 296 -17.69 4.07 16.53
CA LEU A 296 -17.00 3.70 17.76
C LEU A 296 -15.54 3.30 17.48
N VAL A 297 -15.29 2.53 16.40
CA VAL A 297 -13.95 2.19 15.93
C VAL A 297 -13.18 3.45 15.55
N TYR A 298 -13.81 4.40 14.85
CA TYR A 298 -13.21 5.70 14.55
C TYR A 298 -12.77 6.44 15.82
N LEU A 299 -13.60 6.51 16.87
CA LEU A 299 -13.23 7.12 18.15
C LEU A 299 -12.03 6.43 18.82
N ARG A 300 -11.94 5.09 18.75
CA ARG A 300 -10.78 4.35 19.26
C ARG A 300 -9.49 4.73 18.51
N VAL A 301 -9.55 4.81 17.18
CA VAL A 301 -8.41 5.26 16.35
C VAL A 301 -8.02 6.70 16.71
N LEU A 302 -9.01 7.60 16.87
CA LEU A 302 -8.73 8.98 17.28
C LEU A 302 -8.01 9.03 18.62
N GLN A 303 -8.52 8.34 19.63
CA GLN A 303 -7.91 8.29 20.95
C GLN A 303 -6.46 7.77 20.88
N ALA A 304 -6.24 6.66 20.18
CA ALA A 304 -4.96 5.99 20.13
C ALA A 304 -3.89 6.80 19.39
N PHE A 305 -4.23 7.39 18.24
CA PHE A 305 -3.29 8.18 17.45
C PHE A 305 -3.07 9.58 17.98
N LEU A 306 -4.10 10.23 18.54
CA LEU A 306 -3.94 11.55 19.13
C LEU A 306 -2.96 11.52 20.31
N ALA A 307 -3.03 10.49 21.17
CA ALA A 307 -2.09 10.33 22.28
C ALA A 307 -0.63 10.14 21.82
N GLN A 308 -0.41 9.69 20.58
CA GLN A 308 0.90 9.45 19.99
C GLN A 308 1.44 10.64 19.18
N LEU A 309 0.68 11.73 19.05
CA LEU A 309 1.18 12.94 18.39
C LEU A 309 2.25 13.64 19.24
N PRO A 310 3.31 14.17 18.61
CA PRO A 310 4.29 14.96 19.33
C PRO A 310 3.65 16.24 19.87
N VAL A 311 4.06 16.64 21.06
CA VAL A 311 3.58 17.88 21.69
C VAL A 311 4.08 19.06 20.84
N SER A 312 3.16 19.96 20.48
CA SER A 312 3.53 21.18 19.74
C SER A 312 4.47 22.03 20.59
N ALA A 313 5.68 22.29 20.08
CA ALA A 313 6.71 23.08 20.78
C ALA A 313 6.35 24.57 20.92
N ALA A 314 5.19 25.00 20.40
CA ALA A 314 4.73 26.39 20.42
C ALA A 314 4.45 26.96 21.83
N GLY A 315 4.68 26.19 22.90
CA GLY A 315 4.49 26.61 24.29
C GLY A 315 5.76 26.74 25.15
N THR A 316 6.97 26.51 24.61
CA THR A 316 8.21 26.52 25.42
C THR A 316 9.03 27.81 25.37
N SER A 317 8.58 28.88 24.69
CA SER A 317 9.18 30.21 24.81
C SER A 317 8.50 31.05 25.91
N CYS A 318 8.43 30.51 27.13
CA CYS A 318 8.36 31.34 28.33
C CYS A 318 9.75 31.34 28.96
N GLN A 319 10.70 32.00 28.29
CA GLN A 319 11.85 32.56 28.99
C GLN A 319 11.66 34.07 28.98
N ASP A 320 11.50 34.58 30.19
CA ASP A 320 11.53 35.99 30.53
C ASP A 320 12.72 36.66 29.85
N SER A 321 12.43 37.54 28.90
CA SER A 321 13.35 38.57 28.45
C SER A 321 12.50 39.74 27.98
N ALA A 322 12.18 40.60 28.93
CA ALA A 322 11.77 41.96 28.64
C ALA A 322 12.92 42.62 27.88
N SER A 323 12.82 42.67 26.56
CA SER A 323 13.65 43.50 25.71
C SER A 323 12.74 44.19 24.72
N ASP A 324 12.53 45.46 24.99
CA ASP A 324 11.77 46.41 24.20
C ASP A 324 12.61 46.78 22.96
N SER A 325 12.19 46.34 21.78
CA SER A 325 12.72 46.82 20.51
C SER A 325 11.61 46.78 19.47
N GLU A 326 11.04 47.95 19.20
CA GLU A 326 10.19 48.20 18.03
C GLU A 326 11.06 48.13 16.78
N ASP A 327 10.85 47.11 15.95
CA ASP A 327 11.34 47.09 14.57
C ASP A 327 10.24 46.54 13.66
N GLU A 328 9.57 47.47 12.98
CA GLU A 328 8.70 47.25 11.83
C GLU A 328 9.50 46.52 10.74
N SER A 329 9.23 45.23 10.53
CA SER A 329 9.79 44.49 9.39
C SER A 329 8.77 43.54 8.79
N GLU A 330 8.64 43.68 7.47
CA GLU A 330 7.61 43.15 6.60
C GLU A 330 7.43 41.63 6.65
N GLU A 331 6.19 41.21 6.37
CA GLU A 331 5.79 39.83 6.11
C GLU A 331 6.72 39.17 5.07
N THR A 332 7.71 38.44 5.57
CA THR A 332 8.46 37.48 4.77
C THR A 332 7.89 36.10 5.06
N ASP A 333 7.15 35.62 4.08
CA ASP A 333 6.60 34.28 3.91
C ASP A 333 7.64 33.21 4.32
N LYS A 334 7.59 32.76 5.57
CA LYS A 334 8.48 31.72 6.10
C LYS A 334 8.03 30.37 5.56
N GLN A 335 8.47 30.06 4.34
CA GLN A 335 8.42 28.72 3.78
C GLN A 335 9.10 27.75 4.77
N PRO A 336 8.41 26.72 5.28
CA PRO A 336 8.99 25.86 6.28
C PRO A 336 10.11 25.04 5.62
N ASN A 337 11.31 25.12 6.21
CA ASN A 337 12.51 24.38 5.86
C ASN A 337 12.16 22.99 5.29
N THR A 338 12.28 22.84 3.96
CA THR A 338 12.07 21.56 3.28
C THR A 338 13.13 20.58 3.76
N PRO A 339 12.75 19.47 4.42
CA PRO A 339 13.69 18.43 4.79
C PRO A 339 14.42 17.90 3.54
N GLU A 340 15.71 17.60 3.69
CA GLU A 340 16.51 16.92 2.67
C GLU A 340 15.74 15.69 2.15
N GLY A 341 15.28 15.76 0.89
CA GLY A 341 14.53 14.67 0.24
C GLY A 341 13.07 14.95 -0.12
N GLY A 342 12.57 16.19 0.00
CA GLY A 342 11.24 16.57 -0.49
C GLY A 342 10.08 15.88 0.23
N ARG A 343 10.31 15.51 1.50
CA ARG A 343 9.31 14.91 2.38
C ARG A 343 8.78 15.96 3.35
N LEU A 344 7.53 15.82 3.75
CA LEU A 344 6.92 16.70 4.74
C LEU A 344 7.53 16.47 6.14
N SER A 345 7.44 17.49 6.99
CA SER A 345 7.94 17.44 8.36
C SER A 345 6.86 16.98 9.33
N VAL A 346 7.28 16.30 10.41
CA VAL A 346 6.37 15.84 11.47
C VAL A 346 5.61 17.01 12.14
N PRO A 347 6.26 18.16 12.47
CA PRO A 347 5.55 19.29 13.07
C PRO A 347 4.43 19.83 12.16
N TYR A 348 4.70 19.96 10.86
CA TYR A 348 3.70 20.42 9.89
C TYR A 348 2.48 19.51 9.86
N ILE A 349 2.69 18.20 9.70
CA ILE A 349 1.57 17.24 9.70
C ILE A 349 0.83 17.19 11.04
N THR A 350 1.52 17.36 12.16
CA THR A 350 0.89 17.42 13.48
C THR A 350 -0.04 18.63 13.59
N GLU A 351 0.39 19.79 13.10
CA GLU A 351 -0.44 21.00 13.07
C GLU A 351 -1.67 20.80 12.18
N GLU A 352 -1.50 20.21 11.00
CA GLU A 352 -2.61 19.92 10.08
C GLU A 352 -3.63 18.93 10.69
N CYS A 353 -3.17 17.91 11.44
CA CYS A 353 -4.06 17.03 12.19
C CYS A 353 -4.92 17.81 13.21
N LEU A 354 -4.31 18.72 13.97
CA LEU A 354 -5.02 19.53 14.96
C LEU A 354 -6.03 20.47 14.30
N LYS A 355 -5.66 21.11 13.19
CA LYS A 355 -6.58 21.94 12.39
C LYS A 355 -7.78 21.13 11.88
N LYS A 356 -7.54 19.91 11.40
CA LYS A 356 -8.61 19.02 10.90
C LYS A 356 -9.58 18.61 12.01
N LEU A 357 -9.08 18.33 13.21
CA LEU A 357 -9.92 18.06 14.38
C LEU A 357 -10.81 19.24 14.78
N ASP A 358 -10.29 20.47 14.65
CA ASP A 358 -11.03 21.70 14.97
C ASP A 358 -12.02 22.13 13.86
N THR A 359 -12.09 21.38 12.74
CA THR A 359 -13.10 21.68 11.72
C THR A 359 -14.52 21.49 12.28
N LYS A 360 -15.44 22.35 11.84
CA LYS A 360 -16.85 22.28 12.23
C LYS A 360 -17.48 20.92 11.91
N GLN A 361 -17.12 20.32 10.77
CA GLN A 361 -17.61 19.02 10.36
C GLN A 361 -17.14 17.92 11.32
N GLN A 362 -15.84 17.87 11.59
CA GLN A 362 -15.25 16.88 12.50
C GLN A 362 -15.83 17.02 13.91
N THR A 363 -15.88 18.25 14.42
CA THR A 363 -16.43 18.56 15.75
C THR A 363 -17.92 18.19 15.84
N ASN A 364 -18.74 18.57 14.86
CA ASN A 364 -20.17 18.24 14.88
C ASN A 364 -20.41 16.73 14.80
N THR A 365 -19.65 15.99 13.98
CA THR A 365 -19.78 14.53 13.94
C THR A 365 -19.45 13.92 15.30
N LEU A 366 -18.34 14.34 15.92
CA LEU A 366 -17.95 13.86 17.24
C LEU A 366 -19.01 14.16 18.30
N LEU A 367 -19.55 15.38 18.32
CA LEU A 367 -20.62 15.78 19.25
C LEU A 367 -21.91 15.00 19.02
N ASN A 368 -22.30 14.80 17.75
CA ASN A 368 -23.48 14.02 17.38
C ASN A 368 -23.39 12.55 17.79
N LEU A 369 -22.20 11.99 18.01
CA LEU A 369 -22.05 10.63 18.53
C LEU A 369 -22.41 10.51 20.00
N VAL A 370 -22.18 11.57 20.77
CA VAL A 370 -22.28 11.57 22.22
C VAL A 370 -23.59 12.19 22.70
N TRP A 371 -24.21 13.05 21.90
CA TRP A 371 -25.50 13.68 22.20
C TRP A 371 -26.73 12.90 21.74
N ARG A 372 -26.57 11.67 21.24
CA ARG A 372 -27.71 10.78 20.96
C ARG A 372 -28.16 10.09 22.23
N ASP A 373 -29.47 9.92 22.39
CA ASP A 373 -30.06 9.16 23.50
C ASP A 373 -29.62 7.68 23.50
N SER A 374 -29.12 7.17 22.37
CA SER A 374 -28.57 5.82 22.19
C SER A 374 -27.04 5.71 22.37
N ALA A 375 -26.36 6.79 22.77
CA ALA A 375 -24.90 6.79 22.90
C ALA A 375 -24.43 5.78 23.97
N SER A 376 -23.47 4.92 23.60
CA SER A 376 -22.91 3.93 24.51
C SER A 376 -21.97 4.55 25.54
N GLU A 377 -21.86 3.94 26.73
CA GLU A 377 -20.91 4.36 27.77
C GLU A 377 -19.46 4.39 27.26
N GLU A 378 -19.12 3.45 26.37
CA GLU A 378 -17.81 3.41 25.72
C GLU A 378 -17.57 4.66 24.86
N ALA A 379 -18.55 5.10 24.08
CA ALA A 379 -18.43 6.31 23.26
C ALA A 379 -18.18 7.56 24.13
N PHE A 380 -18.86 7.70 25.26
CA PHE A 380 -18.61 8.78 26.23
C PHE A 380 -17.18 8.73 26.78
N THR A 381 -16.70 7.54 27.15
CA THR A 381 -15.35 7.36 27.71
C THR A 381 -14.28 7.71 26.69
N LEU A 382 -14.43 7.25 25.44
CA LEU A 382 -13.51 7.56 24.35
C LEU A 382 -13.51 9.05 24.03
N MET A 383 -14.68 9.69 23.97
CA MET A 383 -14.77 11.13 23.74
C MET A 383 -14.11 11.92 24.86
N ALA A 384 -14.35 11.56 26.12
CA ALA A 384 -13.72 12.20 27.27
C ALA A 384 -12.20 12.09 27.20
N ALA A 385 -11.67 10.92 26.80
CA ALA A 385 -10.24 10.73 26.60
C ALA A 385 -9.68 11.59 25.46
N VAL A 386 -10.37 11.66 24.31
CA VAL A 386 -9.97 12.52 23.19
C VAL A 386 -9.95 14.00 23.61
N CYS A 387 -11.01 14.49 24.24
CA CYS A 387 -11.10 15.87 24.75
C CYS A 387 -10.01 16.18 25.77
N HIS A 388 -9.76 15.25 26.72
CA HIS A 388 -8.70 15.40 27.71
C HIS A 388 -7.32 15.54 27.04
N THR A 389 -7.00 14.69 26.07
CA THR A 389 -5.73 14.77 25.33
C THR A 389 -5.60 16.08 24.57
N LEU A 390 -6.66 16.55 23.89
CA LEU A 390 -6.65 17.86 23.22
C LEU A 390 -6.38 19.01 24.18
N MET A 391 -7.05 19.03 25.34
CA MET A 391 -6.93 20.11 26.32
C MET A 391 -5.58 20.08 27.07
N VAL A 392 -5.12 18.90 27.48
CA VAL A 392 -3.96 18.75 28.38
C VAL A 392 -2.66 18.61 27.60
N GLN A 393 -2.63 17.77 26.57
CA GLN A 393 -1.40 17.48 25.81
C GLN A 393 -1.16 18.53 24.72
N HIS A 394 -2.20 18.90 23.96
CA HIS A 394 -2.06 19.81 22.83
C HIS A 394 -2.49 21.25 23.13
N ARG A 395 -3.03 21.52 24.33
CA ARG A 395 -3.48 22.84 24.81
C ARG A 395 -4.43 23.55 23.83
N VAL A 396 -5.27 22.77 23.13
CA VAL A 396 -6.28 23.33 22.23
C VAL A 396 -7.35 24.03 23.08
N MET A 397 -7.54 25.32 22.83
CA MET A 397 -8.56 26.13 23.50
C MET A 397 -9.95 25.64 23.12
N VAL A 398 -10.75 25.22 24.09
CA VAL A 398 -12.17 24.89 23.86
C VAL A 398 -12.93 26.17 23.53
N PRO A 399 -13.54 26.31 22.34
CA PRO A 399 -14.37 27.47 22.04
C PRO A 399 -15.52 27.57 23.04
N LYS A 400 -15.70 28.74 23.67
CA LYS A 400 -16.82 28.97 24.59
C LYS A 400 -18.14 28.81 23.82
N ALA A 401 -18.87 27.73 24.06
CA ALA A 401 -20.22 27.56 23.55
C ALA A 401 -21.12 28.69 24.08
N ARG A 402 -21.49 29.65 23.23
CA ARG A 402 -22.53 30.63 23.55
C ARG A 402 -23.85 29.86 23.59
N ARG A 403 -24.33 29.57 24.81
CA ARG A 403 -25.71 29.14 25.03
C ARG A 403 -26.63 30.23 24.48
N HIS A 404 -27.28 29.99 23.34
CA HIS A 404 -28.51 30.70 23.03
C HIS A 404 -29.56 30.19 24.02
N ARG A 405 -29.81 30.99 25.07
CA ARG A 405 -31.07 30.92 25.80
C ARG A 405 -32.15 31.46 24.87
N GLY A 406 -33.03 30.58 24.43
CA GLY A 406 -34.40 30.96 24.07
C GLY A 406 -35.22 31.18 25.33
#